data_AF-A0A6A0HIH0-F1
#
_entry.id   AF-A0A6A0HIH0-F1
#
_cell.length_a   1.000
_cell.length_b   1.000
_cell.length_c   1.000
_cell.angle_alpha   90.00
_cell.angle_beta   90.00
_cell.angle_gamma   90.00
#
_symmetry.space_group_name_H-M   'P 1'
#
loop_
_entity.id
_entity.type
_entity.pdbx_description
1 polymer ?
#
loop_
_entity_poly.entity_id
_entity_poly.type
_entity_poly.pdbx_seq_one_letter_code
_entity_poly.pdbx_strand_id
1 'polypeptide(L)'
;MDLMQTTATPEEIRRFGLHVNDVVITKDSEEWNDIAVPALVIESASDLVCGYHLAIIRANQQVLFGRFLFRSFQSYAINQQFQIAASGVTRYGLPKSSIGEALILLPPLPEQRAIAEFLDRETAKLDTLVAKKRELIEKLKEKRTALISRTVTRGLPAQAGLPSEAARAAGLDPHPRLKPSGIEWLGEVPEHWVVKKIRHLALLKSGENITSEELEDDGEFPVFGGNGIRGYSSRFSHEGHYVLIGRQGALCGNINYAKGKFWASEHAVVVSPLTEFATAWLGELLRAMNLNQYSISAAQPGLSVEMINRLNIPVPPLSEQRAIADYLDRETAKIEQMTAKVEEAIARLQEYRAALITAAVTGKIEVRKVNS
;
A
#
# COMPACT_ATOMS: atom_id res chain seq x y z
N MET A 1 -21.48 9.35 -7.89
CA MET A 1 -21.20 9.19 -6.45
C MET A 1 -21.58 7.77 -6.10
N ASP A 2 -20.63 6.98 -5.60
CA ASP A 2 -20.91 5.65 -5.05
C ASP A 2 -21.18 5.85 -3.55
N LEU A 3 -22.45 5.85 -3.16
CA LEU A 3 -22.91 6.14 -1.79
C LEU A 3 -23.69 4.94 -1.26
N MET A 4 -23.59 4.72 0.05
CA MET A 4 -24.33 3.64 0.73
C MET A 4 -25.84 3.85 0.57
N GLN A 5 -26.54 2.82 0.08
CA GLN A 5 -28.00 2.80 0.05
C GLN A 5 -28.56 2.43 1.42
N THR A 6 -29.58 3.17 1.85
CA THR A 6 -30.29 2.92 3.12
C THR A 6 -31.77 3.18 2.94
N THR A 7 -32.59 2.69 3.87
CA THR A 7 -33.98 3.11 4.00
C THR A 7 -34.08 4.35 4.88
N ALA A 8 -34.96 5.27 4.52
CA ALA A 8 -35.28 6.47 5.30
C ALA A 8 -36.75 6.84 5.08
N THR A 9 -37.42 7.26 6.15
CA THR A 9 -38.79 7.77 6.08
C THR A 9 -38.82 9.17 5.44
N PRO A 10 -39.96 9.62 4.88
CA PRO A 10 -40.08 10.99 4.38
C PRO A 10 -39.77 12.07 5.42
N GLU A 11 -39.98 11.78 6.71
CA GLU A 11 -39.66 12.70 7.80
C GLU A 11 -38.16 12.76 8.09
N GLU A 12 -37.47 11.61 8.05
CA GLU A 12 -36.01 11.56 8.16
C GLU A 12 -35.33 12.24 6.98
N ILE A 13 -35.85 12.08 5.76
CA ILE A 13 -35.35 12.79 4.57
C ILE A 13 -35.47 14.30 4.76
N ARG A 14 -36.60 14.80 5.27
CA ARG A 14 -36.78 16.23 5.57
C ARG A 14 -35.82 16.72 6.65
N ARG A 15 -35.56 15.91 7.68
CA ARG A 15 -34.76 16.30 8.85
C ARG A 15 -33.25 16.22 8.62
N PHE A 16 -32.81 15.19 7.90
CA PHE A 16 -31.39 14.86 7.69
C PHE A 16 -30.94 15.07 6.25
N GLY A 17 -31.79 15.65 5.39
CA GLY A 17 -31.44 16.02 4.03
C GLY A 17 -30.27 17.00 3.98
N LEU A 18 -29.28 16.65 3.15
CA LEU A 18 -28.09 17.46 2.93
C LEU A 18 -28.34 18.49 1.83
N HIS A 19 -27.94 19.75 2.06
CA HIS A 19 -28.06 20.83 1.09
C HIS A 19 -26.68 21.31 0.64
N VAL A 20 -26.58 21.86 -0.56
CA VAL A 20 -25.32 22.44 -1.05
C VAL A 20 -24.84 23.52 -0.08
N ASN A 21 -23.54 23.49 0.25
CA ASN A 21 -22.86 24.29 1.27
C ASN A 21 -23.11 23.89 2.74
N ASP A 22 -23.87 22.82 3.01
CA ASP A 22 -23.80 22.19 4.33
C ASP A 22 -22.39 21.62 4.55
N VAL A 23 -21.90 21.72 5.78
CA VAL A 23 -20.67 21.06 6.24
C VAL A 23 -21.08 19.88 7.07
N VAL A 24 -20.60 18.69 6.73
CA VAL A 24 -20.76 17.50 7.57
C VAL A 24 -19.45 17.21 8.29
N ILE A 25 -19.52 16.70 9.51
CA ILE A 25 -18.34 16.32 10.29
C ILE A 25 -18.57 14.97 10.94
N THR A 26 -17.55 14.11 10.95
CA THR A 26 -17.58 12.85 11.70
C THR A 26 -17.63 13.14 13.19
N LYS A 27 -18.70 12.66 13.85
CA LYS A 27 -18.88 12.80 15.30
C LYS A 27 -18.66 11.51 16.07
N ASP A 28 -18.81 10.35 15.44
CA ASP A 28 -18.52 9.07 16.09
C ASP A 28 -17.61 8.22 15.20
N SER A 29 -16.55 7.64 15.77
CA SER A 29 -15.63 6.74 15.07
C SER A 29 -14.98 5.75 16.04
N GLU A 30 -14.51 4.61 15.52
CA GLU A 30 -13.66 3.67 16.24
C GLU A 30 -12.18 4.10 16.21
N GLU A 31 -11.81 4.96 15.25
CA GLU A 31 -10.48 5.51 15.11
C GLU A 31 -10.45 7.00 15.51
N TRP A 32 -9.49 7.37 16.37
CA TRP A 32 -9.34 8.75 16.84
C TRP A 32 -9.14 9.75 15.70
N ASN A 33 -8.31 9.38 14.71
CA ASN A 33 -7.96 10.24 13.58
C ASN A 33 -9.14 10.48 12.63
N ASP A 34 -10.21 9.70 12.73
CA ASP A 34 -11.41 9.83 11.93
C ASP A 34 -12.47 10.72 12.59
N ILE A 35 -12.23 11.19 13.83
CA ILE A 35 -13.10 12.18 14.47
C ILE A 35 -12.81 13.58 13.94
N ALA A 36 -13.86 14.39 13.84
CA ALA A 36 -13.80 15.79 13.47
C ALA A 36 -13.29 16.02 12.03
N VAL A 37 -13.45 15.05 11.13
CA VAL A 37 -13.08 15.18 9.72
C VAL A 37 -14.24 15.86 8.97
N PRO A 38 -14.05 17.09 8.47
CA PRO A 38 -15.13 17.80 7.79
C PRO A 38 -15.21 17.42 6.31
N ALA A 39 -16.42 17.43 5.75
CA ALA A 39 -16.67 17.39 4.32
C ALA A 39 -17.71 18.44 3.93
N LEU A 40 -17.58 18.95 2.69
CA LEU A 40 -18.48 19.95 2.13
C LEU A 40 -19.45 19.27 1.17
N VAL A 41 -20.74 19.58 1.31
CA VAL A 41 -21.76 19.16 0.34
C VAL A 41 -21.68 20.08 -0.87
N ILE A 42 -21.11 19.58 -1.97
CA ILE A 42 -20.98 20.31 -3.25
C ILE A 42 -22.15 20.07 -4.19
N GLU A 43 -22.82 18.94 -4.05
CA GLU A 43 -23.98 18.50 -4.83
C GLU A 43 -24.99 17.85 -3.86
N SER A 44 -26.28 17.94 -4.17
CA SER A 44 -27.35 17.40 -3.33
C SER A 44 -28.44 16.78 -4.20
N ALA A 45 -29.11 15.77 -3.66
CA ALA A 45 -30.28 15.12 -4.25
C ALA A 45 -31.39 15.05 -3.20
N SER A 46 -32.66 14.97 -3.65
CA SER A 46 -33.83 14.94 -2.76
C SER A 46 -33.87 13.72 -1.82
N ASP A 47 -33.12 12.68 -2.15
CA ASP A 47 -32.95 11.43 -1.41
C ASP A 47 -31.58 11.33 -0.70
N LEU A 48 -30.75 12.38 -0.74
CA LEU A 48 -29.46 12.40 -0.08
C LEU A 48 -29.60 12.81 1.39
N VAL A 49 -29.38 11.84 2.28
CA VAL A 49 -29.48 12.03 3.74
C VAL A 49 -28.13 11.86 4.44
N CYS A 50 -27.95 12.60 5.53
CA CYS A 50 -26.79 12.48 6.39
C CYS A 50 -26.87 11.23 7.28
N GLY A 51 -25.82 10.42 7.28
CA GLY A 51 -25.72 9.27 8.18
C GLY A 51 -25.67 9.65 9.67
N TYR A 52 -26.09 8.74 10.54
CA TYR A 52 -26.22 8.97 11.98
C TYR A 52 -24.89 9.28 12.72
N HIS A 53 -23.76 8.81 12.18
CA HIS A 53 -22.42 9.05 12.75
C HIS A 53 -21.80 10.41 12.35
N LEU A 54 -22.55 11.20 11.58
CA LEU A 54 -22.15 12.52 11.14
C LEU A 54 -23.02 13.59 11.83
N ALA A 55 -22.48 14.79 11.96
CA ALA A 55 -23.25 15.97 12.31
C ALA A 55 -23.32 16.89 11.09
N ILE A 56 -24.52 17.43 10.82
CA ILE A 56 -24.75 18.47 9.81
C ILE A 56 -24.59 19.84 10.48
N ILE A 57 -23.75 20.69 9.90
CA ILE A 57 -23.60 22.08 10.27
C ILE A 57 -24.04 22.93 9.08
N ARG A 58 -25.18 23.61 9.26
CA ARG A 58 -25.75 24.52 8.28
C ARG A 58 -25.42 25.95 8.66
N ALA A 59 -24.56 26.58 7.89
CA ALA A 59 -24.16 27.96 8.12
C ALA A 59 -25.30 28.94 7.79
N ASN A 60 -25.52 29.95 8.65
CA ASN A 60 -26.34 31.10 8.30
C ASN A 60 -25.60 31.93 7.24
N GLN A 61 -26.04 31.82 5.98
CA GLN A 61 -25.38 32.42 4.83
C GLN A 61 -25.33 33.96 4.85
N GLN A 62 -26.08 34.62 5.74
CA GLN A 62 -26.01 36.07 5.94
C GLN A 62 -24.72 36.52 6.66
N VAL A 63 -24.07 35.62 7.38
CA VAL A 63 -22.89 35.94 8.21
C VAL A 63 -21.71 34.98 7.99
N LEU A 64 -21.98 33.75 7.57
CA LEU A 64 -20.98 32.70 7.45
C LEU A 64 -21.16 31.92 6.13
N PHE A 65 -20.12 31.97 5.29
CA PHE A 65 -20.09 31.24 4.04
C PHE A 65 -19.72 29.77 4.27
N GLY A 66 -20.56 28.83 3.81
CA GLY A 66 -20.39 27.40 4.09
C GLY A 66 -19.03 26.82 3.68
N ARG A 67 -18.48 27.23 2.52
CA ARG A 67 -17.14 26.79 2.11
C ARG A 67 -16.04 27.31 3.04
N PHE A 68 -16.18 28.54 3.54
CA PHE A 68 -15.23 29.07 4.52
C PHE A 68 -15.34 28.35 5.86
N LEU A 69 -16.56 27.98 6.29
CA LEU A 69 -16.75 27.12 7.46
C LEU A 69 -16.05 25.76 7.29
N PHE A 70 -16.19 25.14 6.12
CA PHE A 70 -15.47 23.90 5.79
C PHE A 70 -13.95 24.08 5.92
N ARG A 71 -13.38 25.13 5.31
CA ARG A 71 -11.94 25.44 5.44
C ARG A 71 -11.54 25.74 6.87
N SER A 72 -12.39 26.42 7.63
CA SER A 72 -12.18 26.69 9.05
C SER A 72 -12.07 25.38 9.85
N PHE A 73 -12.95 24.41 9.62
CA PHE A 73 -12.89 23.12 10.32
C PHE A 73 -11.71 22.24 9.88
N GLN A 74 -11.17 22.46 8.68
CA GLN A 74 -9.92 21.83 8.22
C GLN A 74 -8.66 22.47 8.81
N SER A 75 -8.73 23.71 9.30
CA SER A 75 -7.61 24.38 9.94
C SER A 75 -7.26 23.67 11.24
N TYR A 76 -5.98 23.36 11.43
CA TYR A 76 -5.50 22.71 12.65
C TYR A 76 -5.92 23.50 13.90
N ALA A 77 -5.78 24.82 13.87
CA ALA A 77 -6.11 25.70 15.00
C ALA A 77 -7.57 25.56 15.48
N ILE A 78 -8.51 25.28 14.57
CA ILE A 78 -9.92 25.12 14.90
C ILE A 78 -10.23 23.65 15.19
N ASN A 79 -9.72 22.74 14.37
CA ASN A 79 -9.98 21.31 14.50
C ASN A 79 -9.54 20.75 15.86
N GLN A 80 -8.45 21.28 16.44
CA GLN A 80 -7.98 20.89 17.77
C GLN A 80 -9.03 21.06 18.88
N GLN A 81 -9.96 22.03 18.76
CA GLN A 81 -11.05 22.18 19.74
C GLN A 81 -11.95 20.94 19.76
N PHE A 82 -12.22 20.35 18.58
CA PHE A 82 -13.00 19.13 18.45
C PHE A 82 -12.23 17.92 18.96
N GLN A 83 -10.94 17.82 18.64
CA GLN A 83 -10.08 16.73 19.11
C GLN A 83 -10.01 16.73 20.65
N ILE A 84 -9.83 17.89 21.30
CA ILE A 84 -9.80 17.99 22.76
C ILE A 84 -11.15 17.64 23.39
N ALA A 85 -12.25 18.00 22.73
CA ALA A 85 -13.61 17.74 23.23
C ALA A 85 -14.10 16.31 22.97
N ALA A 86 -13.48 15.57 22.05
CA ALA A 86 -13.82 14.20 21.78
C ALA A 86 -13.40 13.30 22.95
N SER A 87 -14.23 12.30 23.26
CA SER A 87 -13.99 11.37 24.37
C SER A 87 -14.35 9.94 23.99
N GLY A 88 -13.71 8.96 24.61
CA GLY A 88 -13.93 7.54 24.31
C GLY A 88 -12.63 6.73 24.40
N VAL A 89 -12.77 5.41 24.45
CA VAL A 89 -11.63 4.46 24.44
C VAL A 89 -11.76 3.48 23.28
N THR A 90 -12.90 2.81 23.17
CA THR A 90 -13.21 1.88 22.06
C THR A 90 -13.95 2.54 20.92
N ARG A 91 -14.73 3.58 21.24
CA ARG A 91 -15.44 4.42 20.28
C ARG A 91 -15.36 5.85 20.76
N TYR A 92 -14.84 6.72 19.92
CA TYR A 92 -14.71 8.14 20.17
C TYR A 92 -15.99 8.85 19.74
N GLY A 93 -16.42 9.80 20.56
CA GLY A 93 -17.62 10.60 20.33
C GLY A 93 -17.32 12.08 20.54
N LEU A 94 -17.75 12.90 19.59
CA LEU A 94 -17.72 14.35 19.63
C LEU A 94 -19.11 14.88 19.98
N PRO A 95 -19.31 15.45 21.18
CA PRO A 95 -20.61 15.96 21.58
C PRO A 95 -21.09 17.09 20.67
N LYS A 96 -22.38 17.08 20.33
CA LYS A 96 -22.99 18.14 19.51
C LYS A 96 -22.83 19.53 20.14
N SER A 97 -22.88 19.62 21.47
CA SER A 97 -22.65 20.88 22.20
C SER A 97 -21.26 21.43 21.90
N SER A 98 -20.23 20.58 21.95
CA SER A 98 -18.85 20.98 21.66
C SER A 98 -18.67 21.48 20.23
N ILE A 99 -19.42 20.93 19.26
CA ILE A 99 -19.43 21.45 17.89
C ILE A 99 -20.04 22.86 17.84
N GLY A 100 -21.12 23.09 18.58
CA GLY A 100 -21.81 24.38 18.64
C GLY A 100 -21.07 25.47 19.41
N GLU A 101 -20.19 25.09 20.34
CA GLU A 101 -19.38 26.00 21.17
C GLU A 101 -18.02 26.33 20.54
N ALA A 102 -17.64 25.65 19.45
CA ALA A 102 -16.35 25.85 18.81
C ALA A 102 -16.19 27.28 18.30
N LEU A 103 -15.06 27.89 18.69
CA LEU A 103 -14.69 29.23 18.28
C LEU A 103 -14.12 29.19 16.86
N ILE A 104 -14.64 30.04 15.98
CA ILE A 104 -14.12 30.24 14.63
C ILE A 104 -13.73 31.70 14.41
N LEU A 105 -12.75 31.93 13.53
CA LEU A 105 -12.40 33.26 13.08
C LEU A 105 -13.39 33.68 11.98
N LEU A 106 -14.06 34.83 12.18
CA LEU A 106 -15.16 35.26 11.32
C LEU A 106 -14.83 36.60 10.64
N PRO A 107 -14.05 36.61 9.55
CA PRO A 107 -13.83 37.82 8.76
C PRO A 107 -15.11 38.22 8.01
N PRO A 108 -15.19 39.43 7.41
CA PRO A 108 -16.34 39.83 6.60
C PRO A 108 -16.62 38.87 5.43
N LEU A 109 -17.89 38.72 5.03
CA LEU A 109 -18.29 37.79 3.96
C LEU A 109 -17.46 37.87 2.65
N PRO A 110 -17.10 39.07 2.12
CA PRO A 110 -16.24 39.16 0.95
C PRO A 110 -14.88 38.50 1.14
N GLU A 111 -14.32 38.58 2.35
CA GLU A 111 -13.04 37.98 2.70
C GLU A 111 -13.13 36.48 2.92
N GLN A 112 -14.22 36.00 3.55
CA GLN A 112 -14.50 34.57 3.66
C GLN A 112 -14.54 33.90 2.28
N ARG A 113 -15.22 34.54 1.31
CA ARG A 113 -15.28 34.06 -0.08
C ARG A 113 -13.90 34.04 -0.72
N ALA A 114 -13.14 35.14 -0.59
CA ALA A 114 -11.79 35.22 -1.15
C ALA A 114 -10.86 34.13 -0.58
N ILE A 115 -10.89 33.88 0.74
CA ILE A 115 -10.11 32.83 1.39
C ILE A 115 -10.54 31.45 0.88
N ALA A 116 -11.85 31.18 0.83
CA ALA A 116 -12.36 29.90 0.36
C ALA A 116 -11.97 29.61 -1.10
N GLU A 117 -12.13 30.59 -2.00
CA GLU A 117 -11.77 30.46 -3.42
C GLU A 117 -10.26 30.27 -3.61
N PHE A 118 -9.45 31.02 -2.86
CA PHE A 118 -8.00 30.84 -2.85
C PHE A 118 -7.62 29.42 -2.41
N LEU A 119 -8.16 28.95 -1.30
CA LEU A 119 -7.89 27.60 -0.79
C LEU A 119 -8.42 26.51 -1.72
N ASP A 120 -9.59 26.68 -2.33
CA ASP A 120 -10.12 25.77 -3.35
C ASP A 120 -9.11 25.61 -4.50
N ARG A 121 -8.60 26.72 -5.04
CA ARG A 121 -7.60 26.71 -6.12
C ARG A 121 -6.29 26.06 -5.69
N GLU A 122 -5.71 26.47 -4.57
CA GLU A 122 -4.40 25.98 -4.15
C GLU A 122 -4.45 24.52 -3.68
N THR A 123 -5.50 24.12 -2.95
CA THR A 123 -5.66 22.71 -2.53
C THR A 123 -5.90 21.79 -3.73
N ALA A 124 -6.65 22.22 -4.75
CA ALA A 124 -6.83 21.43 -5.98
C ALA A 124 -5.51 21.20 -6.75
N LYS A 125 -4.62 22.20 -6.80
CA LYS A 125 -3.28 22.04 -7.39
C LYS A 125 -2.45 21.01 -6.62
N LEU A 126 -2.46 21.08 -5.28
CA LEU A 126 -1.74 20.13 -4.43
C LEU A 126 -2.29 18.70 -4.58
N ASP A 127 -3.61 18.55 -4.61
CA ASP A 127 -4.26 17.25 -4.78
C ASP A 127 -3.91 16.63 -6.15
N THR A 128 -3.82 17.44 -7.19
CA THR A 128 -3.33 17.00 -8.52
C THR A 128 -1.88 16.52 -8.47
N LEU A 129 -1.00 17.21 -7.73
CA LEU A 129 0.40 16.81 -7.58
C LEU A 129 0.53 15.50 -6.78
N VAL A 130 -0.24 15.34 -5.70
CA VAL A 130 -0.29 14.11 -4.91
C VAL A 130 -0.79 12.94 -5.75
N ALA A 131 -1.85 13.13 -6.54
CA ALA A 131 -2.37 12.10 -7.43
C ALA A 131 -1.32 11.62 -8.44
N LYS A 132 -0.62 12.54 -9.12
CA LYS A 132 0.46 12.21 -10.07
C LYS A 132 1.62 11.48 -9.39
N LYS A 133 1.96 11.83 -8.15
CA LYS A 133 3.01 11.13 -7.38
C LYS A 133 2.59 9.71 -7.00
N ARG A 134 1.32 9.50 -6.63
CA ARG A 134 0.77 8.15 -6.37
C ARG A 134 0.78 7.30 -7.65
N GLU A 135 0.42 7.87 -8.79
CA GLU A 135 0.52 7.20 -10.10
C GLU A 135 1.98 6.80 -10.42
N LEU A 136 2.95 7.66 -10.10
CA LEU A 136 4.37 7.34 -10.26
C LEU A 136 4.81 6.16 -9.39
N ILE A 137 4.32 6.06 -8.14
CA ILE A 137 4.60 4.91 -7.26
C ILE A 137 4.07 3.62 -7.91
N GLU A 138 2.86 3.62 -8.45
CA GLU A 138 2.31 2.43 -9.13
C GLU A 138 3.14 2.06 -10.36
N LYS A 139 3.56 3.02 -11.19
CA LYS A 139 4.48 2.75 -12.32
C LYS A 139 5.83 2.19 -11.88
N LEU A 140 6.36 2.64 -10.74
CA LEU A 140 7.60 2.10 -10.16
C LEU A 140 7.41 0.64 -9.71
N LYS A 141 6.26 0.31 -9.10
CA LYS A 141 5.91 -1.08 -8.74
C LYS A 141 5.77 -1.98 -9.96
N GLU A 142 5.06 -1.52 -10.99
CA GLU A 142 4.95 -2.23 -12.27
C GLU A 142 6.31 -2.47 -12.90
N LYS A 143 7.17 -1.43 -12.96
CA LYS A 143 8.53 -1.53 -13.46
C LYS A 143 9.35 -2.57 -12.68
N ARG A 144 9.25 -2.59 -11.34
CA ARG A 144 9.94 -3.57 -10.49
C ARG A 144 9.52 -4.99 -10.82
N THR A 145 8.21 -5.26 -10.88
CA THR A 145 7.67 -6.57 -11.21
C THR A 145 8.10 -7.03 -12.60
N ALA A 146 8.01 -6.13 -13.60
CA ALA A 146 8.42 -6.43 -14.97
C ALA A 146 9.94 -6.70 -15.08
N LEU A 147 10.76 -5.91 -14.38
CA LEU A 147 12.21 -6.09 -14.32
C LEU A 147 12.57 -7.45 -13.75
N ILE A 148 12.02 -7.80 -12.59
CA ILE A 148 12.25 -9.09 -11.93
C ILE A 148 11.84 -10.23 -12.87
N SER A 149 10.58 -10.24 -13.30
CA SER A 149 10.01 -11.30 -14.12
C SER A 149 10.83 -11.53 -15.39
N ARG A 150 11.15 -10.46 -16.13
CA ARG A 150 11.98 -10.57 -17.32
C ARG A 150 13.38 -11.09 -17.02
N THR A 151 14.01 -10.61 -15.94
CA THR A 151 15.40 -10.94 -15.66
C THR A 151 15.57 -12.40 -15.24
N VAL A 152 14.69 -12.91 -14.38
CA VAL A 152 14.76 -14.31 -13.92
C VAL A 152 14.34 -15.31 -15.00
N THR A 153 13.62 -14.86 -16.04
CA THR A 153 13.13 -15.71 -17.14
C THR A 153 13.98 -15.64 -18.40
N ARG A 154 14.68 -14.52 -18.64
CA ARG A 154 15.44 -14.29 -19.88
C ARG A 154 16.87 -13.81 -19.67
N GLY A 155 17.34 -13.66 -18.44
CA GLY A 155 18.63 -13.02 -18.14
C GLY A 155 18.57 -11.50 -18.39
N LEU A 156 19.66 -10.91 -18.88
CA LEU A 156 19.71 -9.46 -19.20
C LEU A 156 19.85 -9.20 -20.70
N PRO A 157 18.84 -9.52 -21.53
CA PRO A 157 18.92 -9.22 -22.95
C PRO A 157 18.85 -7.70 -23.15
N ALA A 158 19.72 -7.16 -24.00
CA ALA A 158 19.72 -5.77 -24.44
C ALA A 158 18.41 -5.45 -25.17
N GLN A 159 17.73 -4.39 -24.74
CA GLN A 159 16.55 -3.84 -25.41
C GLN A 159 16.48 -2.33 -25.17
N ALA A 160 15.56 -1.65 -25.86
CA ALA A 160 15.28 -0.24 -25.63
C ALA A 160 15.10 0.07 -24.13
N GLY A 161 16.05 0.81 -23.55
CA GLY A 161 16.05 1.21 -22.14
C GLY A 161 16.85 0.34 -21.16
N LEU A 162 17.37 -0.83 -21.55
CA LEU A 162 18.41 -1.56 -20.80
C LEU A 162 19.70 -1.58 -21.62
N PRO A 163 20.76 -0.85 -21.20
CA PRO A 163 22.00 -0.81 -21.95
C PRO A 163 22.66 -2.20 -21.93
N SER A 164 23.17 -2.64 -23.08
CA SER A 164 23.99 -3.85 -23.21
C SER A 164 25.18 -3.86 -22.24
N GLU A 165 25.57 -2.69 -21.74
CA GLU A 165 26.58 -2.48 -20.71
C GLU A 165 26.19 -3.10 -19.37
N ALA A 166 24.91 -3.08 -18.97
CA ALA A 166 24.46 -3.66 -17.70
C ALA A 166 24.62 -5.19 -17.70
N ALA A 167 24.26 -5.84 -18.82
CA ALA A 167 24.47 -7.27 -19.02
C ALA A 167 25.97 -7.60 -19.00
N ARG A 168 26.79 -6.86 -19.75
CA ARG A 168 28.24 -7.04 -19.80
C ARG A 168 28.90 -6.82 -18.44
N ALA A 169 28.48 -5.79 -17.69
CA ALA A 169 29.00 -5.50 -16.35
C ALA A 169 28.62 -6.60 -15.34
N ALA A 170 27.52 -7.30 -15.57
CA ALA A 170 27.11 -8.48 -14.79
C ALA A 170 27.73 -9.79 -15.33
N GLY A 171 28.54 -9.76 -16.40
CA GLY A 171 29.11 -10.96 -17.02
C GLY A 171 28.09 -11.82 -17.78
N LEU A 172 26.97 -11.24 -18.20
CA LEU A 172 25.90 -11.91 -18.97
C LEU A 172 25.97 -11.54 -20.45
N ASP A 173 25.50 -12.44 -21.31
CA ASP A 173 25.32 -12.17 -22.73
C ASP A 173 24.15 -11.18 -22.93
N PRO A 174 24.38 -9.99 -23.53
CA PRO A 174 23.29 -9.07 -23.86
C PRO A 174 22.41 -9.55 -25.01
N HIS A 175 22.79 -10.56 -25.80
CA HIS A 175 21.98 -11.04 -26.93
C HIS A 175 21.91 -12.57 -26.95
N PRO A 176 21.39 -13.20 -25.89
CA PRO A 176 21.30 -14.65 -25.83
C PRO A 176 20.36 -15.15 -26.92
N ARG A 177 20.76 -16.22 -27.62
CA ARG A 177 19.82 -16.97 -28.45
C ARG A 177 18.73 -17.55 -27.55
N LEU A 178 17.49 -17.54 -28.03
CA LEU A 178 16.34 -18.03 -27.28
C LEU A 178 15.83 -19.35 -27.85
N LYS A 179 15.26 -20.18 -26.98
CA LYS A 179 14.53 -21.40 -27.33
C LYS A 179 13.19 -21.46 -26.59
N PRO A 180 12.18 -22.17 -27.12
CA PRO A 180 10.95 -22.46 -26.38
C PRO A 180 11.25 -23.19 -25.06
N SER A 181 10.72 -22.70 -23.94
CA SER A 181 10.94 -23.30 -22.62
C SER A 181 10.14 -24.58 -22.38
N GLY A 182 9.04 -24.77 -23.11
CA GLY A 182 8.05 -25.83 -22.84
C GLY A 182 7.22 -25.58 -21.57
N ILE A 183 7.27 -24.37 -21.00
CA ILE A 183 6.46 -23.94 -19.85
C ILE A 183 5.43 -22.93 -20.36
N GLU A 184 4.15 -23.24 -20.15
CA GLU A 184 3.01 -22.54 -20.76
C GLU A 184 3.04 -21.01 -20.56
N TRP A 185 3.30 -20.54 -19.34
CA TRP A 185 3.28 -19.12 -18.99
C TRP A 185 4.58 -18.37 -19.33
N LEU A 186 5.68 -19.09 -19.59
CA LEU A 186 7.04 -18.53 -19.64
C LEU A 186 7.48 -18.16 -21.07
N GLY A 187 6.98 -18.88 -22.08
CA GLY A 187 7.39 -18.68 -23.47
C GLY A 187 8.83 -19.14 -23.73
N GLU A 188 9.71 -18.22 -24.14
CA GLU A 188 11.10 -18.50 -24.52
C GLU A 188 12.12 -18.16 -23.42
N VAL A 189 13.21 -18.92 -23.39
CA VAL A 189 14.34 -18.80 -22.44
C VAL A 189 15.67 -18.88 -23.20
N PRO A 190 16.80 -18.40 -22.64
CA PRO A 190 18.11 -18.57 -23.24
C PRO A 190 18.43 -20.02 -23.60
N GLU A 191 19.04 -20.22 -24.77
CA GLU A 191 19.26 -21.53 -25.38
C GLU A 191 20.12 -22.44 -24.50
N HIS A 192 21.09 -21.88 -23.79
CA HIS A 192 21.97 -22.60 -22.87
C HIS A 192 21.35 -22.92 -21.51
N TRP A 193 20.18 -22.35 -21.18
CA TRP A 193 19.47 -22.68 -19.93
C TRP A 193 18.82 -24.06 -20.01
N VAL A 194 18.79 -24.77 -18.89
CA VAL A 194 18.18 -26.11 -18.82
C VAL A 194 16.84 -26.03 -18.10
N VAL A 195 15.80 -26.68 -18.62
CA VAL A 195 14.50 -26.74 -17.94
C VAL A 195 14.41 -28.04 -17.14
N LYS A 196 14.14 -27.93 -15.83
CA LYS A 196 14.08 -29.08 -14.91
C LYS A 196 12.90 -28.94 -13.94
N LYS A 197 12.40 -30.06 -13.44
CA LYS A 197 11.39 -30.07 -12.36
C LYS A 197 12.01 -29.65 -11.03
N ILE A 198 11.28 -28.88 -10.24
CA ILE A 198 11.72 -28.39 -8.92
C ILE A 198 12.17 -29.54 -8.01
N ARG A 199 11.45 -30.67 -7.99
CA ARG A 199 11.81 -31.87 -7.18
C ARG A 199 13.21 -32.43 -7.43
N HIS A 200 13.81 -32.14 -8.60
CA HIS A 200 15.16 -32.60 -8.95
C HIS A 200 16.24 -31.59 -8.54
N LEU A 201 15.85 -30.43 -8.01
CA LEU A 201 16.74 -29.30 -7.70
C LEU A 201 16.65 -28.88 -6.24
N ALA A 202 15.50 -29.06 -5.59
CA ALA A 202 15.28 -28.71 -4.21
C ALA A 202 14.35 -29.72 -3.51
N LEU A 203 14.62 -29.96 -2.24
CA LEU A 203 13.70 -30.60 -1.31
C LEU A 203 12.76 -29.53 -0.76
N LEU A 204 11.46 -29.70 -0.98
CA LEU A 204 10.43 -28.83 -0.43
C LEU A 204 9.79 -29.52 0.75
N LYS A 205 9.85 -28.90 1.93
CA LYS A 205 9.28 -29.44 3.16
C LYS A 205 8.54 -28.34 3.92
N SER A 206 7.31 -28.62 4.35
CA SER A 206 6.66 -27.75 5.35
C SER A 206 7.48 -27.72 6.63
N GLY A 207 7.49 -26.56 7.28
CA GLY A 207 8.03 -26.42 8.61
C GLY A 207 7.24 -27.16 9.67
N GLU A 208 7.52 -26.84 10.93
CA GLU A 208 6.99 -27.52 12.11
C GLU A 208 5.88 -26.68 12.75
N ASN A 209 4.88 -27.35 13.34
CA ASN A 209 3.86 -26.65 14.09
C ASN A 209 4.50 -25.92 15.27
N ILE A 210 4.00 -24.71 15.55
CA ILE A 210 4.37 -23.92 16.72
C ILE A 210 3.10 -23.24 17.24
N THR A 211 2.82 -23.37 18.52
CA THR A 211 1.59 -22.85 19.13
C THR A 211 1.72 -21.37 19.48
N SER A 212 0.60 -20.72 19.81
CA SER A 212 0.61 -19.31 20.22
C SER A 212 1.34 -19.12 21.55
N GLU A 213 1.31 -20.12 22.43
CA GLU A 213 2.01 -20.10 23.73
C GLU A 213 3.54 -20.24 23.58
N GLU A 214 4.01 -20.79 22.45
CA GLU A 214 5.43 -20.89 22.12
C GLU A 214 5.97 -19.64 21.40
N LEU A 215 5.09 -18.69 21.06
CA LEU A 215 5.49 -17.37 20.57
C LEU A 215 5.78 -16.46 21.76
N GLU A 216 6.96 -15.86 21.72
CA GLU A 216 7.51 -15.03 22.80
C GLU A 216 7.68 -13.60 22.29
N ASP A 217 7.33 -12.61 23.11
CA ASP A 217 7.53 -11.18 22.78
C ASP A 217 9.02 -10.81 22.74
N ASP A 218 9.85 -11.49 23.53
CA ASP A 218 11.30 -11.31 23.65
C ASP A 218 12.12 -12.45 23.00
N GLY A 219 11.48 -13.28 22.16
CA GLY A 219 12.15 -14.39 21.49
C GLY A 219 13.30 -13.94 20.58
N GLU A 220 14.39 -14.72 20.56
CA GLU A 220 15.60 -14.39 19.79
C GLU A 220 15.43 -14.66 18.29
N PHE A 221 14.70 -15.71 17.91
CA PHE A 221 14.63 -16.19 16.54
C PHE A 221 13.28 -15.90 15.89
N PRO A 222 13.26 -15.35 14.65
CA PRO A 222 12.02 -15.08 13.96
C PRO A 222 11.29 -16.39 13.59
N VAL A 223 9.98 -16.40 13.82
CA VAL A 223 9.08 -17.47 13.39
C VAL A 223 8.41 -17.05 12.09
N PHE A 224 8.69 -17.78 11.01
CA PHE A 224 8.09 -17.54 9.71
C PHE A 224 6.87 -18.43 9.50
N GLY A 225 5.74 -17.81 9.23
CA GLY A 225 4.58 -18.48 8.64
C GLY A 225 4.61 -18.44 7.11
N GLY A 226 3.46 -18.69 6.48
CA GLY A 226 3.35 -18.56 5.02
C GLY A 226 3.51 -17.12 4.53
N ASN A 227 3.21 -16.13 5.36
CA ASN A 227 3.12 -14.71 4.97
C ASN A 227 4.23 -13.83 5.52
N GLY A 228 5.36 -14.43 5.91
CA GLY A 228 6.46 -13.74 6.55
C GLY A 228 6.52 -14.00 8.06
N ILE A 229 7.12 -13.07 8.80
CA ILE A 229 7.33 -13.20 10.24
C ILE A 229 5.98 -13.11 10.96
N ARG A 230 5.71 -14.04 11.87
CA ARG A 230 4.48 -14.11 12.68
C ARG A 230 4.70 -13.94 14.18
N GLY A 231 5.95 -13.85 14.60
CA GLY A 231 6.37 -13.75 16.00
C GLY A 231 7.82 -14.18 16.15
N TYR A 232 8.25 -14.35 17.40
CA TYR A 232 9.59 -14.80 17.74
C TYR A 232 9.53 -15.98 18.70
N SER A 233 10.62 -16.73 18.79
CA SER A 233 10.77 -17.87 19.71
C SER A 233 12.24 -18.02 20.10
N SER A 234 12.48 -18.51 21.31
CA SER A 234 13.81 -18.93 21.76
C SER A 234 14.33 -20.20 21.06
N ARG A 235 13.51 -20.88 20.25
CA ARG A 235 13.90 -22.08 19.50
C ARG A 235 13.94 -21.80 18.00
N PHE A 236 14.80 -22.51 17.29
CA PHE A 236 14.88 -22.47 15.83
C PHE A 236 14.80 -23.89 15.26
N SER A 237 14.26 -24.01 14.05
CA SER A 237 14.21 -25.29 13.30
C SER A 237 15.19 -25.33 12.13
N HIS A 238 15.64 -24.16 11.66
CA HIS A 238 16.52 -24.03 10.50
C HIS A 238 17.58 -22.95 10.74
N GLU A 239 18.75 -23.14 10.15
CA GLU A 239 19.83 -22.15 10.10
C GLU A 239 20.37 -22.07 8.67
N GLY A 240 20.46 -20.85 8.12
CA GLY A 240 20.99 -20.61 6.77
C GLY A 240 20.23 -19.52 6.03
N HIS A 241 20.20 -19.59 4.70
CA HIS A 241 19.48 -18.64 3.85
C HIS A 241 18.57 -19.40 2.88
N TYR A 242 17.26 -19.37 3.15
CA TYR A 242 16.27 -20.17 2.44
C TYR A 242 15.17 -19.31 1.84
N VAL A 243 14.63 -19.80 0.73
CA VAL A 243 13.35 -19.33 0.19
C VAL A 243 12.23 -20.06 0.94
N LEU A 244 11.21 -19.31 1.35
CA LEU A 244 10.00 -19.83 1.97
C LEU A 244 8.80 -19.56 1.06
N ILE A 245 7.93 -20.57 0.90
CA ILE A 245 6.69 -20.47 0.12
C ILE A 245 5.50 -20.60 1.08
N GLY A 246 4.61 -19.61 1.10
CA GLY A 246 3.36 -19.76 1.83
C GLY A 246 2.43 -20.75 1.14
N ARG A 247 1.92 -21.75 1.87
CA ARG A 247 1.09 -22.81 1.28
C ARG A 247 -0.40 -22.69 1.54
N GLN A 248 -0.84 -21.78 2.41
CA GLN A 248 -2.23 -21.68 2.85
C GLN A 248 -2.69 -20.23 3.00
N GLY A 249 -3.99 -20.02 2.80
CA GLY A 249 -4.66 -18.74 2.99
C GLY A 249 -4.67 -17.86 1.73
N ALA A 250 -5.22 -16.65 1.85
CA ALA A 250 -5.41 -15.73 0.72
C ALA A 250 -4.11 -15.37 -0.02
N LEU A 251 -2.97 -15.48 0.66
CA LEU A 251 -1.65 -15.18 0.12
C LEU A 251 -0.86 -16.45 -0.28
N CYS A 252 -1.50 -17.62 -0.43
CA CYS A 252 -0.78 -18.84 -0.80
C CYS A 252 0.00 -18.67 -2.11
N GLY A 253 1.20 -19.23 -2.17
CA GLY A 253 2.14 -19.10 -3.28
C GLY A 253 3.06 -17.87 -3.19
N ASN A 254 2.90 -17.03 -2.16
CA ASN A 254 3.83 -15.93 -1.91
C ASN A 254 5.22 -16.43 -1.51
N ILE A 255 6.22 -15.62 -1.83
CA ILE A 255 7.63 -15.91 -1.58
C ILE A 255 8.18 -14.99 -0.52
N ASN A 256 8.81 -15.59 0.49
CA ASN A 256 9.54 -14.92 1.58
C ASN A 256 10.97 -15.47 1.66
N TYR A 257 11.83 -14.76 2.38
CA TYR A 257 13.21 -15.16 2.63
C TYR A 257 13.46 -15.23 4.13
N ALA A 258 14.18 -16.27 4.57
CA ALA A 258 14.64 -16.39 5.94
C ALA A 258 16.17 -16.54 5.93
N LYS A 259 16.85 -15.74 6.77
CA LYS A 259 18.31 -15.70 6.90
C LYS A 259 18.71 -15.82 8.37
N GLY A 260 19.75 -16.62 8.64
CA GLY A 260 20.21 -16.89 9.99
C GLY A 260 19.44 -18.05 10.62
N LYS A 261 19.31 -18.03 11.94
CA LYS A 261 18.50 -19.00 12.70
C LYS A 261 17.05 -18.54 12.73
N PHE A 262 16.13 -19.44 12.40
CA PHE A 262 14.71 -19.14 12.36
C PHE A 262 13.86 -20.40 12.58
N TRP A 263 12.59 -20.19 12.90
CA TRP A 263 11.59 -21.25 12.92
C TRP A 263 10.70 -21.16 11.68
N ALA A 264 10.67 -22.21 10.85
CA ALA A 264 9.65 -22.34 9.81
C ALA A 264 8.40 -23.01 10.38
N SER A 265 7.25 -22.37 10.28
CA SER A 265 5.96 -22.94 10.69
C SER A 265 5.46 -23.98 9.67
N GLU A 266 4.48 -24.79 10.04
CA GLU A 266 3.76 -25.71 9.15
C GLU A 266 3.15 -25.06 7.89
N HIS A 267 2.93 -23.74 7.92
CA HIS A 267 2.40 -22.95 6.81
C HIS A 267 3.49 -22.37 5.90
N ALA A 268 4.76 -22.48 6.28
CA ALA A 268 5.93 -22.11 5.47
C ALA A 268 6.56 -23.37 4.88
N VAL A 269 6.59 -23.47 3.55
CA VAL A 269 7.35 -24.50 2.85
C VAL A 269 8.77 -23.99 2.67
N VAL A 270 9.73 -24.66 3.30
CA VAL A 270 11.16 -24.38 3.15
C VAL A 270 11.65 -25.02 1.85
N VAL A 271 12.28 -24.21 1.00
CA VAL A 271 12.92 -24.67 -0.24
C VAL A 271 14.40 -24.92 0.06
N SER A 272 14.79 -26.18 0.17
CA SER A 272 16.16 -26.59 0.47
C SER A 272 16.85 -27.11 -0.80
N PRO A 273 17.73 -26.33 -1.44
CA PRO A 273 18.40 -26.75 -2.67
C PRO A 273 19.22 -28.04 -2.47
N LEU A 274 19.14 -28.97 -3.43
CA LEU A 274 19.92 -30.21 -3.46
C LEU A 274 21.35 -29.98 -3.99
N THR A 275 21.55 -28.86 -4.68
CA THR A 275 22.85 -28.39 -5.17
C THR A 275 22.98 -26.91 -4.85
N GLU A 276 24.16 -26.34 -5.06
CA GLU A 276 24.35 -24.91 -4.88
C GLU A 276 23.49 -24.10 -5.86
N PHE A 277 22.76 -23.10 -5.33
CA PHE A 277 21.90 -22.18 -6.06
C PHE A 277 22.05 -20.77 -5.48
N ALA A 278 21.86 -19.73 -6.29
CA ALA A 278 21.68 -18.39 -5.75
C ALA A 278 20.26 -18.26 -5.18
N THR A 279 20.13 -18.25 -3.85
CA THR A 279 18.83 -18.22 -3.13
C THR A 279 17.93 -17.08 -3.59
N ALA A 280 18.47 -15.87 -3.77
CA ALA A 280 17.71 -14.70 -4.21
C ALA A 280 17.16 -14.86 -5.64
N TRP A 281 17.95 -15.39 -6.58
CA TRP A 281 17.48 -15.68 -7.93
C TRP A 281 16.35 -16.72 -7.90
N LEU A 282 16.51 -17.80 -7.13
CA LEU A 282 15.50 -18.85 -7.02
C LEU A 282 14.18 -18.31 -6.46
N GLY A 283 14.25 -17.48 -5.41
CA GLY A 283 13.07 -16.87 -4.81
C GLY A 283 12.37 -15.93 -5.79
N GLU A 284 13.10 -15.09 -6.51
CA GLU A 284 12.51 -14.19 -7.50
C GLU A 284 11.93 -14.92 -8.71
N LEU A 285 12.52 -16.04 -9.13
CA LEU A 285 11.93 -16.92 -10.15
C LEU A 285 10.61 -17.52 -9.65
N LEU A 286 10.59 -18.09 -8.45
CA LEU A 286 9.38 -18.65 -7.85
C LEU A 286 8.29 -17.58 -7.65
N ARG A 287 8.67 -16.33 -7.39
CA ARG A 287 7.74 -15.19 -7.30
C ARG A 287 7.16 -14.86 -8.67
N ALA A 288 7.99 -14.80 -9.70
CA ALA A 288 7.57 -14.55 -11.08
C ALA A 288 6.64 -15.65 -11.63
N MET A 289 6.77 -16.88 -11.13
CA MET A 289 5.87 -17.99 -11.44
C MET A 289 4.45 -17.81 -10.89
N ASN A 290 4.17 -16.80 -10.04
CA ASN A 290 2.86 -16.56 -9.44
C ASN A 290 2.20 -17.86 -8.94
N LEU A 291 2.84 -18.56 -7.99
CA LEU A 291 2.48 -19.94 -7.62
C LEU A 291 1.02 -20.13 -7.17
N ASN A 292 0.34 -19.05 -6.76
CA ASN A 292 -1.08 -19.03 -6.44
C ASN A 292 -1.97 -19.57 -7.58
N GLN A 293 -1.54 -19.39 -8.83
CA GLN A 293 -2.27 -19.86 -10.03
C GLN A 293 -2.44 -21.39 -10.07
N TYR A 294 -1.67 -22.14 -9.28
CA TYR A 294 -1.74 -23.60 -9.18
C TYR A 294 -2.55 -24.08 -7.96
N SER A 295 -3.24 -23.20 -7.26
CA SER A 295 -4.08 -23.55 -6.11
C SER A 295 -5.40 -24.23 -6.55
N ILE A 296 -5.89 -25.16 -5.73
CA ILE A 296 -6.98 -26.10 -6.11
C ILE A 296 -8.36 -25.63 -5.59
N SER A 297 -8.42 -24.64 -4.69
CA SER A 297 -9.67 -24.23 -4.02
C SER A 297 -9.81 -22.71 -3.93
N ALA A 298 -10.98 -22.19 -4.32
CA ALA A 298 -11.28 -20.75 -4.28
C ALA A 298 -11.63 -20.24 -2.87
N ALA A 299 -12.19 -21.09 -1.98
CA ALA A 299 -12.66 -20.67 -0.65
C ALA A 299 -11.54 -20.68 0.41
N GLN A 300 -10.63 -21.65 0.35
CA GLN A 300 -9.37 -21.63 1.10
C GLN A 300 -8.23 -22.05 0.17
N PRO A 301 -7.56 -21.08 -0.46
CA PRO A 301 -6.46 -21.37 -1.36
C PRO A 301 -5.36 -22.13 -0.63
N GLY A 302 -4.99 -23.27 -1.22
CA GLY A 302 -4.01 -24.19 -0.68
C GLY A 302 -3.12 -24.70 -1.82
N LEU A 303 -1.82 -24.65 -1.59
CA LEU A 303 -0.82 -25.12 -2.53
C LEU A 303 -0.15 -26.38 -1.96
N SER A 304 -0.34 -27.52 -2.62
CA SER A 304 0.29 -28.76 -2.19
C SER A 304 1.78 -28.76 -2.56
N VAL A 305 2.63 -29.26 -1.66
CA VAL A 305 4.07 -29.39 -1.92
C VAL A 305 4.30 -30.26 -3.17
N GLU A 306 3.48 -31.30 -3.35
CA GLU A 306 3.54 -32.19 -4.51
C GLU A 306 3.23 -31.46 -5.83
N MET A 307 2.31 -30.49 -5.83
CA MET A 307 2.07 -29.65 -7.00
C MET A 307 3.33 -28.84 -7.35
N ILE A 308 3.91 -28.15 -6.37
CA ILE A 308 5.12 -27.32 -6.57
C ILE A 308 6.28 -28.18 -7.10
N ASN A 309 6.49 -29.35 -6.50
CA ASN A 309 7.53 -30.31 -6.90
C ASN A 309 7.48 -30.73 -8.38
N ARG A 310 6.28 -30.72 -8.99
CA ARG A 310 6.06 -31.10 -10.39
C ARG A 310 6.30 -29.97 -11.38
N LEU A 311 6.34 -28.71 -10.91
CA LEU A 311 6.54 -27.55 -11.77
C LEU A 311 7.94 -27.57 -12.38
N ASN A 312 8.01 -27.15 -13.64
CA ASN A 312 9.27 -26.96 -14.35
C ASN A 312 9.77 -25.53 -14.15
N ILE A 313 11.08 -25.38 -14.00
CA ILE A 313 11.76 -24.08 -13.95
C ILE A 313 12.94 -24.03 -14.93
N PRO A 314 13.21 -22.86 -15.53
CA PRO A 314 14.46 -22.61 -16.22
C PRO A 314 15.61 -22.51 -15.23
N VAL A 315 16.76 -23.10 -15.56
CA VAL A 315 17.95 -23.11 -14.70
C VAL A 315 19.14 -22.56 -15.50
N PRO A 316 19.58 -21.32 -15.21
CA PRO A 316 20.85 -20.76 -15.67
C PRO A 316 22.04 -21.46 -14.99
N PRO A 317 23.26 -21.34 -15.54
CA PRO A 317 24.49 -21.61 -14.82
C PRO A 317 24.57 -20.82 -13.50
N LEU A 318 25.19 -21.38 -12.46
CA LEU A 318 25.27 -20.75 -11.14
C LEU A 318 25.89 -19.33 -11.17
N SER A 319 26.89 -19.11 -12.03
CA SER A 319 27.47 -17.78 -12.24
C SER A 319 26.43 -16.76 -12.73
N GLU A 320 25.55 -17.16 -13.65
CA GLU A 320 24.47 -16.30 -14.14
C GLU A 320 23.39 -16.09 -13.09
N GLN A 321 23.06 -17.12 -12.30
CA GLN A 321 22.10 -16.96 -11.20
C GLN A 321 22.57 -15.89 -10.20
N ARG A 322 23.86 -15.93 -9.82
CA ARG A 322 24.47 -14.92 -8.94
C ARG A 322 24.48 -13.53 -9.59
N ALA A 323 24.91 -13.44 -10.84
CA ALA A 323 24.90 -12.18 -11.59
C ALA A 323 23.51 -11.55 -11.71
N ILE A 324 22.47 -12.37 -11.96
CA ILE A 324 21.08 -11.94 -11.99
C ILE A 324 20.64 -11.46 -10.61
N ALA A 325 20.94 -12.22 -9.54
CA ALA A 325 20.59 -11.84 -8.18
C ALA A 325 21.23 -10.49 -7.79
N ASP A 326 22.52 -10.30 -8.03
CA ASP A 326 23.25 -9.07 -7.71
C ASP A 326 22.77 -7.88 -8.56
N TYR A 327 22.36 -8.12 -9.80
CA TYR A 327 21.75 -7.09 -10.63
C TYR A 327 20.37 -6.68 -10.11
N LEU A 328 19.51 -7.67 -9.82
CA LEU A 328 18.17 -7.41 -9.31
C LEU A 328 18.22 -6.67 -7.98
N ASP A 329 19.05 -7.11 -7.03
CA ASP A 329 19.22 -6.45 -5.74
C ASP A 329 19.53 -4.95 -5.90
N ARG A 330 20.51 -4.62 -6.74
CA ARG A 330 20.88 -3.22 -7.02
C ARG A 330 19.77 -2.41 -7.66
N GLU A 331 19.10 -2.96 -8.67
CA GLU A 331 18.06 -2.22 -9.40
C GLU A 331 16.75 -2.11 -8.61
N THR A 332 16.36 -3.14 -7.85
CA THR A 332 15.19 -3.07 -6.97
C THR A 332 15.44 -2.10 -5.82
N ALA A 333 16.64 -2.07 -5.25
CA ALA A 333 17.02 -1.09 -4.22
C ALA A 333 16.92 0.36 -4.75
N LYS A 334 17.33 0.62 -5.99
CA LYS A 334 17.14 1.95 -6.62
C LYS A 334 15.66 2.32 -6.74
N ILE A 335 14.82 1.36 -7.16
CA ILE A 335 13.38 1.58 -7.27
C ILE A 335 12.76 1.86 -5.89
N GLU A 336 13.13 1.09 -4.88
CA GLU A 336 12.67 1.27 -3.50
C GLU A 336 13.10 2.64 -2.95
N GLN A 337 14.33 3.09 -3.21
CA GLN A 337 14.80 4.43 -2.85
C GLN A 337 13.99 5.54 -3.57
N MET A 338 13.66 5.35 -4.84
CA MET A 338 12.83 6.31 -5.59
C MET A 338 11.41 6.36 -5.01
N THR A 339 10.80 5.21 -4.71
CA THR A 339 9.48 5.12 -4.09
C THR A 339 9.46 5.86 -2.75
N ALA A 340 10.42 5.60 -1.86
CA ALA A 340 10.52 6.26 -0.56
C ALA A 340 10.62 7.79 -0.68
N LYS A 341 11.42 8.30 -1.63
CA LYS A 341 11.51 9.76 -1.89
C LYS A 341 10.19 10.35 -2.39
N VAL A 342 9.42 9.60 -3.19
CA VAL A 342 8.11 10.06 -3.67
C VAL A 342 7.08 10.06 -2.54
N GLU A 343 7.11 9.06 -1.67
CA GLU A 343 6.27 9.00 -0.45
C GLU A 343 6.57 10.15 0.50
N GLU A 344 7.84 10.44 0.77
CA GLU A 344 8.25 11.61 1.56
C GLU A 344 7.76 12.93 0.94
N ALA A 345 7.85 13.06 -0.38
CA ALA A 345 7.33 14.23 -1.08
C ALA A 345 5.80 14.36 -0.98
N ILE A 346 5.06 13.25 -0.96
CA ILE A 346 3.61 13.25 -0.70
C ILE A 346 3.32 13.74 0.71
N ALA A 347 4.02 13.22 1.72
CA ALA A 347 3.85 13.64 3.11
C ALA A 347 4.08 15.15 3.28
N ARG A 348 5.18 15.68 2.73
CA ARG A 348 5.48 17.13 2.75
C ARG A 348 4.41 17.98 2.05
N LEU A 349 3.83 17.50 0.95
CA LEU A 349 2.73 18.20 0.27
C LEU A 349 1.45 18.22 1.12
N GLN A 350 1.16 17.15 1.86
CA GLN A 350 0.03 17.08 2.76
C GLN A 350 0.22 17.99 3.99
N GLU A 351 1.41 18.02 4.57
CA GLU A 351 1.78 18.96 5.63
C GLU A 351 1.66 20.41 5.16
N TYR A 352 2.20 20.73 3.99
CA TYR A 352 2.08 22.06 3.39
C TYR A 352 0.62 22.45 3.16
N ARG A 353 -0.22 21.52 2.68
CA ARG A 353 -1.66 21.73 2.51
C ARG A 353 -2.33 22.13 3.83
N ALA A 354 -2.07 21.39 4.91
CA ALA A 354 -2.64 21.68 6.23
C ALA A 354 -2.16 23.03 6.78
N ALA A 355 -0.87 23.34 6.61
CA ALA A 355 -0.28 24.61 7.01
C ALA A 355 -0.88 25.80 6.23
N LEU A 356 -1.06 25.66 4.91
CA LEU A 356 -1.65 26.69 4.06
C LEU A 356 -3.09 27.01 4.45
N ILE A 357 -3.91 25.98 4.68
CA ILE A 357 -5.30 26.14 5.16
C ILE A 357 -5.28 26.88 6.49
N THR A 358 -4.46 26.42 7.43
CA THR A 358 -4.37 27.04 8.77
C THR A 358 -3.94 28.50 8.68
N ALA A 359 -2.91 28.81 7.88
CA ALA A 359 -2.39 30.15 7.74
C ALA A 359 -3.38 31.11 7.05
N ALA A 360 -4.11 30.64 6.03
CA ALA A 360 -5.13 31.45 5.36
C ALA A 360 -6.35 31.72 6.26
N VAL A 361 -6.85 30.71 6.97
CA VAL A 361 -7.98 30.85 7.91
C VAL A 361 -7.61 31.74 9.09
N THR A 362 -6.38 31.65 9.59
CA THR A 362 -5.90 32.46 10.73
C THR A 362 -5.42 33.86 10.35
N GLY A 363 -5.49 34.23 9.07
CA GLY A 363 -5.04 35.55 8.60
C GLY A 363 -3.52 35.75 8.62
N LYS A 364 -2.73 34.68 8.81
CA LYS A 364 -1.26 34.72 8.71
C LYS A 364 -0.78 34.95 7.27
N ILE A 365 -1.65 34.76 6.28
CA ILE A 365 -1.42 35.08 4.87
C ILE A 365 -2.51 36.05 4.40
N GLU A 366 -2.10 37.17 3.82
CA GLU A 366 -3.03 38.14 3.21
C GLU A 366 -3.50 37.67 1.83
N VAL A 367 -4.66 37.01 1.78
CA VAL A 367 -5.20 36.43 0.53
C VAL A 367 -5.54 37.51 -0.53
N ARG A 368 -5.89 38.73 -0.11
CA ARG A 368 -6.31 39.81 -1.04
C ARG A 368 -5.18 40.33 -1.95
N LYS A 369 -3.90 40.19 -1.56
CA LYS A 369 -2.74 40.58 -2.38
C LYS A 369 -2.24 39.47 -3.30
N VAL A 370 -2.69 38.23 -3.12
CA VAL A 370 -2.23 37.06 -3.88
C VAL A 370 -3.06 36.84 -5.16
N ASN A 371 -4.20 37.52 -5.28
CA ASN A 371 -5.09 37.47 -6.44
C ASN A 371 -5.01 38.71 -7.36
N SER A 372 -4.09 39.63 -7.06
CA SER A 372 -3.68 40.79 -7.89
C SER A 372 -2.36 40.50 -8.55
#